data_AF-A0A398B8Q0-F1
#
_entry.id   AF-A0A398B8Q0-F1
#
_cell.length_a   1.000
_cell.length_b   1.000
_cell.length_c   1.000
_cell.angle_alpha   90.00
_cell.angle_beta   90.00
_cell.angle_gamma   90.00
#
_symmetry.space_group_name_H-M   'P 1'
#
loop_
_entity.id
_entity.type
_entity.pdbx_description
1 polymer ?
#
loop_
_entity_poly.entity_id
_entity_poly.type
_entity_poly.pdbx_seq_one_letter_code
_entity_poly.pdbx_strand_id
1 'polypeptide(L)' 'MDQQYRGNSGASFLATRDDPAPLFSAEAVSGKNEIARLSLGDYIGKWVILFFYPSNFTAV' A
#
# COMPACT_ATOMS: atom_id res chain seq x y z
N MET A 1 8.58 -11.68 -32.46
CA MET A 1 9.50 -12.26 -31.45
C MET A 1 9.54 -11.26 -30.31
N ASP A 2 9.51 -11.75 -29.05
CA ASP A 2 9.38 -11.00 -27.77
C ASP A 2 8.08 -11.28 -26.98
N GLN A 3 7.50 -12.48 -27.14
CA GLN A 3 6.40 -12.98 -26.28
C GLN A 3 6.82 -14.03 -25.24
N GLN A 4 8.10 -14.18 -24.91
CA GLN A 4 8.54 -15.25 -24.00
C GLN A 4 9.64 -14.77 -23.04
N TYR A 5 9.26 -14.19 -21.88
CA TYR A 5 10.02 -14.30 -20.61
C TYR A 5 9.32 -13.71 -19.36
N ARG A 6 7.98 -13.79 -19.22
CA ARG A 6 7.35 -13.60 -17.89
C ARG A 6 7.09 -14.97 -17.26
N GLY A 7 8.20 -15.57 -16.81
CA GLY A 7 8.19 -16.81 -16.05
C GLY A 7 7.43 -16.65 -14.74
N ASN A 8 6.62 -17.64 -14.42
CA ASN A 8 6.00 -17.80 -13.12
C ASN A 8 7.07 -18.26 -12.12
N SER A 9 7.58 -17.37 -11.27
CA SER A 9 8.43 -17.72 -10.12
C SER A 9 8.56 -16.56 -9.13
N GLY A 10 7.85 -16.68 -7.99
CA GLY A 10 8.02 -15.90 -6.77
C GLY A 10 7.35 -14.53 -6.78
N ALA A 11 6.19 -14.38 -6.12
CA ALA A 11 5.65 -13.05 -5.86
C ALA A 11 6.73 -12.23 -5.12
N SER A 12 7.30 -11.23 -5.79
CA SER A 12 8.18 -10.29 -5.11
C SER A 12 7.33 -9.57 -4.07
N PHE A 13 7.69 -9.69 -2.79
CA PHE A 13 7.05 -8.91 -1.71
C PHE A 13 7.33 -7.39 -1.82
N LEU A 14 7.99 -6.96 -2.89
CA LEU A 14 8.39 -5.58 -3.15
C LEU A 14 7.43 -4.96 -4.16
N ALA A 15 6.89 -3.79 -3.82
CA ALA A 15 6.11 -2.99 -4.74
C ALA A 15 7.02 -2.47 -5.88
N THR A 16 6.54 -2.56 -7.12
CA THR A 16 7.18 -1.94 -8.28
C THR A 16 6.30 -0.79 -8.79
N ARG A 17 6.86 0.10 -9.63
CA ARG A 17 6.16 1.31 -10.09
C ARG A 17 4.97 0.99 -11.01
N ASP A 18 5.12 -0.02 -11.86
CA ASP A 18 4.22 -0.26 -12.99
C ASP A 18 3.15 -1.33 -12.66
N ASP A 19 3.23 -1.94 -11.47
CA ASP A 19 2.22 -2.86 -10.96
C ASP A 19 1.17 -2.11 -10.12
N PRO A 20 -0.09 -2.60 -10.03
CA PRO A 20 -1.05 -2.09 -9.07
C PRO A 20 -0.48 -2.12 -7.64
N ALA A 21 -0.68 -1.04 -6.89
CA ALA A 21 -0.25 -0.97 -5.51
C ALA A 21 -0.89 -2.11 -4.68
N PRO A 22 -0.14 -2.76 -3.76
CA PRO A 22 -0.68 -3.84 -2.93
C PRO A 22 -1.89 -3.38 -2.12
N LEU A 23 -3.00 -4.11 -2.24
CA LEU A 23 -4.22 -3.83 -1.48
C LEU A 23 -3.98 -4.07 0.01
N PHE A 24 -4.49 -3.15 0.83
CA PHE A 24 -4.52 -3.30 2.28
C PHE A 24 -5.87 -2.84 2.85
N SER A 25 -6.19 -3.37 4.02
CA SER A 25 -7.30 -2.92 4.86
C SER A 25 -6.87 -2.98 6.32
N ALA A 26 -7.04 -1.87 7.06
CA ALA A 26 -6.58 -1.75 8.43
C ALA A 26 -7.48 -0.82 9.24
N GLU A 27 -7.44 -0.95 10.56
CA GLU A 27 -7.97 0.06 11.47
C GLU A 27 -7.00 1.26 11.51
N ALA A 28 -7.54 2.48 11.49
CA ALA A 28 -6.77 3.68 11.74
C ALA A 28 -7.57 4.73 12.50
N VAL A 29 -6.85 5.70 13.05
CA VAL A 29 -7.42 6.92 13.59
C VAL A 29 -7.69 7.89 12.45
N SER A 30 -8.95 8.25 12.25
CA SER A 30 -9.36 9.20 11.21
C SER A 30 -9.02 10.65 11.59
N GLY A 31 -9.14 11.58 10.64
CA GLY A 31 -9.01 13.02 10.91
C GLY A 31 -10.03 13.59 11.91
N LYS A 32 -11.04 12.80 12.31
CA LYS A 32 -12.02 13.13 13.36
C LYS A 32 -11.68 12.51 14.72
N ASN A 33 -10.51 11.87 14.85
CA ASN A 33 -10.08 11.15 16.04
C ASN A 33 -10.97 9.95 16.41
N GLU A 34 -11.55 9.30 15.39
CA GLU A 34 -12.37 8.10 15.51
C GLU A 34 -11.63 6.90 14.92
N ILE A 35 -11.79 5.72 15.52
CA ILE A 35 -11.29 4.46 14.95
C ILE A 35 -12.21 4.05 13.82
N ALA A 36 -11.66 3.90 12.62
CA ALA A 36 -12.38 3.44 11.44
C ALA A 36 -11.56 2.41 10.67
N ARG A 37 -12.25 1.51 9.97
CA ARG A 37 -11.63 0.63 8.99
C ARG A 37 -11.43 1.39 7.68
N LEU A 38 -10.22 1.40 7.16
CA LEU A 38 -9.90 1.98 5.85
C LEU A 38 -9.32 0.91 4.92
N SER A 39 -9.53 1.10 3.62
CA SER A 39 -8.94 0.25 2.59
C SER A 39 -8.37 1.11 1.46
N LEU A 40 -7.31 0.63 0.80
CA LEU A 40 -6.74 1.35 -0.35
C LEU A 40 -7.78 1.59 -1.46
N GLY A 41 -8.71 0.63 -1.63
CA GLY A 41 -9.80 0.73 -2.60
C GLY A 41 -10.76 1.91 -2.39
N ASP A 42 -10.86 2.44 -1.17
CA ASP A 42 -11.72 3.60 -0.86
C ASP A 42 -11.23 4.90 -1.53
N TYR A 43 -10.00 4.89 -2.05
CA TYR A 43 -9.33 6.04 -2.65
C TYR A 43 -9.16 5.96 -4.17
N ILE A 44 -9.81 5.01 -4.84
CA ILE A 44 -9.79 4.94 -6.32
C ILE A 44 -10.28 6.27 -6.92
N GLY A 45 -9.55 6.76 -7.92
CA GLY A 45 -9.79 8.07 -8.55
C GLY A 45 -9.14 9.25 -7.83
N LYS A 46 -8.40 9.02 -6.74
CA LYS A 46 -7.61 10.04 -6.02
C LYS A 46 -6.14 9.66 -6.01
N TRP A 47 -5.27 10.66 -5.95
CA TRP A 47 -3.85 10.44 -5.63
C TRP A 47 -3.70 10.12 -4.15
N VAL A 48 -2.91 9.09 -3.84
CA VAL A 48 -2.63 8.63 -2.48
C VAL A 48 -1.13 8.67 -2.24
N ILE A 49 -0.72 9.30 -1.14
CA ILE A 49 0.66 9.25 -0.63
C ILE A 49 0.63 8.38 0.62
N LEU A 50 1.25 7.20 0.56
CA LEU A 50 1.39 6.28 1.68
C LEU A 50 2.86 6.24 2.11
N PHE A 51 3.14 6.48 3.38
CA PHE A 51 4.47 6.39 3.97
C PHE A 51 4.42 5.57 5.26
N PHE A 52 5.54 4.91 5.56
CA PHE A 52 5.71 4.11 6.78
C PHE A 52 6.73 4.80 7.68
N TYR A 53 6.50 4.75 9.00
CA TYR A 53 7.44 5.24 10.00
C TYR A 53 7.74 4.11 11.02
N PRO A 54 8.91 4.14 11.70
CA PRO A 54 9.37 2.98 12.47
C PRO A 54 8.55 2.68 13.74
N SER A 55 8.24 3.71 14.54
CA SER A 55 7.49 3.55 15.79
C SER A 55 6.93 4.88 16.28
N ASN A 56 5.87 4.80 17.09
CA ASN A 56 5.38 5.92 17.88
C ASN A 56 6.35 6.27 19.02
N PHE A 57 6.36 7.55 19.43
CA PHE A 57 7.08 8.08 20.60
C PHE A 57 8.58 7.74 20.68
N THR A 58 9.30 7.89 19.57
CA THR A 58 10.76 7.76 19.57
C THR A 58 11.41 9.02 20.13
N ALA A 59 12.34 8.87 21.07
CA ALA A 59 13.24 9.93 21.51
C ALA A 59 14.31 10.13 20.42
N VAL A 60 14.02 11.02 19.47
CA VAL A 60 15.02 11.54 18.52
C VAL A 60 15.82 12.68 19.15
#